data_AF-A0A7C7K142-F1
#
_entry.id   AF-A0A7C7K142-F1
#
_cell.length_a   1.000
_cell.length_b   1.000
_cell.length_c   1.000
_cell.angle_alpha   90.00
_cell.angle_beta   90.00
_cell.angle_gamma   90.00
#
_symmetry.space_group_name_H-M   'P 1'
#
loop_
_entity.id
_entity.type
_entity.pdbx_description
1 polymer ?
#
loop_
_entity_poly.entity_id
_entity_poly.type
_entity_poly.pdbx_seq_one_letter_code
_entity_poly.pdbx_strand_id
1 'polypeptide(L)'
;MEESASTVEVTIPPNKGLATEWASDQKAFKGVPWGKAMMWIFLVSDTFVFSIFLISYMTVRFSTKAEWPNPSEVFALHVGHVSVPLLLIAIMTFILITSSGTMALAVKYGYEKNRKMCAILMFATAIFGASFVGMQAFEWTKLIMEGVRPWANPFGAPEFGSIFFMVTG
;
A
#
# COMPACT_ATOMS: atom_id res chain seq x y z
N MET A 1 -22.41 -62.80 4.15
CA MET A 1 -21.98 -61.52 4.74
C MET A 1 -20.49 -61.44 4.49
N GLU A 2 -20.11 -61.07 3.26
CA GLU A 2 -18.71 -60.94 2.84
C GLU A 2 -18.38 -59.46 2.84
N GLU A 3 -17.45 -59.08 3.73
CA GLU A 3 -16.99 -57.71 3.92
C GLU A 3 -15.78 -57.49 2.99
N SER A 4 -15.99 -56.76 1.89
CA SER A 4 -14.92 -56.37 0.97
C SER A 4 -14.16 -55.19 1.56
N ALA A 5 -13.03 -55.47 2.22
CA ALA A 5 -12.10 -54.45 2.67
C ALA A 5 -11.28 -53.93 1.47
N SER A 6 -11.75 -52.86 0.83
CA SER A 6 -10.97 -52.13 -0.17
C SER A 6 -9.88 -51.31 0.53
N THR A 7 -8.64 -51.80 0.48
CA THR A 7 -7.47 -51.05 0.97
C THR A 7 -7.21 -49.87 0.04
N VAL A 8 -7.49 -48.65 0.50
CA VAL A 8 -7.12 -47.41 -0.20
C VAL A 8 -5.61 -47.24 -0.09
N GLU A 9 -4.92 -47.48 -1.21
CA GLU A 9 -3.47 -47.32 -1.30
C GLU A 9 -3.13 -45.82 -1.38
N VAL A 10 -2.74 -45.22 -0.24
CA VAL A 10 -2.30 -43.83 -0.17
C VAL A 10 -0.88 -43.75 -0.74
N THR A 11 -0.78 -43.40 -2.03
CA THR A 11 0.49 -43.12 -2.69
C THR A 11 1.00 -41.75 -2.23
N ILE A 12 1.92 -41.75 -1.26
CA ILE A 12 2.65 -40.55 -0.84
C ILE A 12 3.59 -40.20 -2.00
N PRO A 13 3.44 -39.03 -2.67
CA PRO A 13 4.33 -38.66 -3.75
C PRO A 13 5.78 -38.63 -3.22
N PRO A 14 6.76 -39.09 -4.00
CA PRO A 14 8.15 -39.10 -3.57
C PRO A 14 8.53 -37.68 -3.19
N ASN A 15 9.29 -37.54 -2.10
CA ASN A 15 9.69 -36.29 -1.48
C ASN A 15 10.48 -35.43 -2.48
N LYS A 16 9.78 -34.74 -3.38
CA LYS A 16 10.35 -33.79 -4.33
C LYS A 16 10.70 -32.58 -3.50
N GLY A 17 11.98 -32.39 -3.25
CA GLY A 17 12.47 -31.27 -2.48
C GLY A 17 11.86 -29.96 -2.96
N LEU A 18 11.58 -29.07 -2.02
CA LEU A 18 10.98 -27.74 -2.27
C LEU A 18 11.72 -26.98 -3.40
N ALA A 19 13.04 -27.16 -3.50
CA ALA A 19 13.87 -26.59 -4.56
C ALA A 19 13.60 -27.21 -5.96
N THR A 20 13.35 -28.52 -6.05
CA THR A 20 13.02 -29.19 -7.31
C THR A 20 11.61 -28.88 -7.77
N GLU A 21 10.66 -28.70 -6.84
CA GLU A 21 9.31 -28.23 -7.16
C GLU A 21 9.33 -26.79 -7.65
N TRP A 22 10.04 -25.89 -6.97
CA TRP A 22 10.21 -24.49 -7.36
C TRP A 22 10.97 -24.34 -8.69
N ALA A 23 12.04 -25.12 -8.92
CA ALA A 23 12.76 -25.12 -10.19
C ALA A 23 11.94 -25.75 -11.34
N SER A 24 11.05 -26.71 -11.04
CA SER A 24 10.10 -27.26 -12.03
C SER A 24 8.90 -26.35 -12.28
N ASP A 25 8.76 -25.26 -11.51
CA ASP A 25 7.64 -24.33 -11.55
C ASP A 25 7.71 -23.36 -12.75
N GLN A 26 8.17 -23.89 -13.88
CA GLN A 26 7.82 -23.43 -15.22
C GLN A 26 6.29 -23.44 -15.46
N LYS A 27 5.49 -23.87 -14.48
CA LYS A 27 4.02 -23.88 -14.46
C LYS A 27 3.39 -22.64 -13.82
N ALA A 28 4.06 -21.92 -12.91
CA ALA A 28 3.51 -20.72 -12.27
C ALA A 28 3.03 -19.65 -13.26
N PHE A 29 3.65 -19.57 -14.44
CA PHE A 29 3.27 -18.65 -15.52
C PHE A 29 2.64 -19.33 -16.75
N LYS A 30 2.56 -20.68 -16.80
CA LYS A 30 1.89 -21.37 -17.91
C LYS A 30 0.38 -21.23 -17.76
N GLY A 31 -0.24 -20.55 -18.72
CA GLY A 31 -1.70 -20.32 -18.76
C GLY A 31 -2.16 -19.00 -18.14
N VAL A 32 -1.24 -18.19 -17.59
CA VAL A 32 -1.55 -16.82 -17.17
C VAL A 32 -1.52 -15.93 -18.41
N PRO A 33 -2.58 -15.15 -18.70
CA PRO A 33 -2.55 -14.16 -19.77
C PRO A 33 -1.37 -13.21 -19.58
N TRP A 34 -0.59 -12.97 -20.63
CA TRP A 34 0.63 -12.15 -20.57
C TRP A 34 0.42 -10.79 -19.88
N GLY A 35 -0.73 -10.15 -20.09
CA GLY A 35 -1.09 -8.90 -19.41
C GLY A 35 -1.16 -9.00 -17.88
N LYS A 36 -1.64 -10.11 -17.32
CA LYS A 36 -1.65 -10.33 -15.86
C LYS A 36 -0.23 -10.56 -15.34
N ALA A 37 0.60 -11.31 -16.07
CA ALA A 37 1.99 -11.54 -15.69
C ALA A 37 2.81 -10.24 -15.67
N MET A 38 2.65 -9.38 -16.69
CA MET A 38 3.29 -8.06 -16.72
C MET A 38 2.83 -7.16 -15.57
N MET A 39 1.54 -7.21 -15.21
CA MET A 39 1.01 -6.47 -14.04
C MET A 39 1.70 -6.90 -12.74
N TRP A 40 1.91 -8.20 -12.52
CA TRP A 40 2.62 -8.69 -11.33
C TRP A 40 4.08 -8.23 -11.30
N ILE A 41 4.79 -8.27 -12.43
CA ILE A 41 6.17 -7.77 -12.52
C ILE A 41 6.21 -6.27 -12.21
N PHE A 42 5.27 -5.49 -12.75
CA PHE A 42 5.16 -4.06 -12.46
C PHE A 42 4.95 -3.80 -10.96
N LEU A 43 4.01 -4.51 -10.31
CA LEU A 43 3.75 -4.34 -8.87
C LEU A 43 4.97 -4.70 -7.99
N VAL A 44 5.70 -5.75 -8.36
CA VAL A 44 6.93 -6.13 -7.65
C VAL A 44 8.02 -5.07 -7.86
N SER A 45 8.16 -4.52 -9.07
CA SER A 45 9.11 -3.45 -9.34
C SER A 45 8.80 -2.18 -8.55
N ASP A 46 7.52 -1.83 -8.40
CA ASP A 46 7.08 -0.69 -7.61
C ASP A 46 7.38 -0.90 -6.12
N THR A 47 7.10 -2.10 -5.60
CA THR A 47 7.46 -2.49 -4.22
C THR A 47 8.97 -2.37 -3.96
N PHE A 48 9.79 -2.71 -4.95
CA PHE A 48 11.25 -2.57 -4.84
C PHE A 48 11.69 -1.09 -4.77
N VAL A 49 11.10 -0.23 -5.61
CA VAL A 49 11.35 1.23 -5.56
C VAL A 49 10.97 1.80 -4.19
N PHE A 50 9.77 1.48 -3.68
CA PHE A 50 9.34 1.90 -2.34
C PHE A 50 10.25 1.38 -1.22
N SER A 51 10.76 0.15 -1.36
CA SER A 51 11.69 -0.42 -0.39
C SER A 51 13.00 0.37 -0.31
N ILE A 52 13.53 0.83 -1.44
CA ILE A 52 14.72 1.69 -1.48
C ILE A 52 14.46 3.02 -0.77
N PHE A 53 13.28 3.63 -0.95
CA PHE A 53 12.92 4.86 -0.26
C PHE A 53 12.84 4.68 1.25
N LEU A 54 12.24 3.58 1.73
CA LEU A 54 12.17 3.28 3.16
C LEU A 54 13.54 2.96 3.78
N ILE A 55 14.41 2.23 3.08
CA ILE A 55 15.79 1.98 3.54
C ILE A 55 16.58 3.28 3.59
N SER A 56 16.40 4.16 2.61
CA SER A 56 17.03 5.47 2.58
C SER A 56 16.56 6.33 3.75
N TYR A 57 15.25 6.35 4.04
CA TYR A 57 14.70 7.02 5.23
C TYR A 57 15.33 6.49 6.52
N MET A 58 15.38 5.16 6.70
CA MET A 58 15.98 4.57 7.89
C MET A 58 17.46 4.95 8.03
N THR A 59 18.22 4.91 6.93
CA THR A 59 19.64 5.27 6.91
C THR A 59 19.87 6.73 7.32
N VAL A 60 19.05 7.65 6.79
CA VAL A 60 19.12 9.06 7.20
C VAL A 60 18.70 9.21 8.66
N ARG A 61 17.63 8.54 9.10
CA ARG A 61 17.17 8.60 10.49
C ARG A 61 18.24 8.14 11.48
N PHE A 62 19.05 7.13 11.14
CA PHE A 62 20.14 6.64 11.98
C PHE A 62 21.41 7.50 11.92
N SER A 63 21.68 8.18 10.80
CA SER A 63 22.91 8.95 10.61
C SER A 63 22.77 10.43 11.00
N THR A 64 21.55 10.98 10.98
CA THR A 64 21.28 12.37 11.37
C THR A 64 21.42 12.54 12.88
N LYS A 65 22.38 13.40 13.28
CA LYS A 65 22.60 13.77 14.70
C LYS A 65 21.64 14.83 15.21
N ALA A 66 20.98 15.56 14.30
CA ALA A 66 19.98 16.56 14.65
C ALA A 66 18.68 15.89 15.12
N GLU A 67 17.98 16.54 16.05
CA GLU A 67 16.68 16.07 16.51
C GLU A 67 15.66 16.15 15.36
N TRP A 68 14.79 15.14 15.30
CA TRP A 68 13.80 15.04 14.24
C TRP A 68 12.52 15.75 14.68
N PRO A 69 11.82 16.41 13.76
CA PRO A 69 10.59 17.12 14.12
C PRO A 69 9.57 16.18 14.77
N ASN A 70 8.90 16.64 15.83
CA ASN A 70 7.85 15.88 16.48
C ASN A 70 6.62 15.77 15.54
N PRO A 71 6.24 14.57 15.07
CA PRO A 71 5.14 14.42 14.12
C PRO A 71 3.80 14.94 14.66
N SER A 72 3.58 14.86 15.99
CA SER A 72 2.33 15.34 16.57
C SER A 72 2.17 16.85 16.49
N GLU A 73 3.27 17.59 16.38
CA GLU A 73 3.27 19.06 16.29
C GLU A 73 3.22 19.51 14.83
N VAL A 74 4.04 18.90 13.96
CA VAL A 74 4.13 19.25 12.54
C VAL A 74 2.82 18.94 11.79
N PHE A 75 2.20 17.80 12.10
CA PHE A 75 0.95 17.35 11.47
C PHE A 75 -0.29 17.65 12.33
N ALA A 76 -0.19 18.55 13.31
CA ALA A 76 -1.34 18.96 14.10
C ALA A 76 -2.37 19.69 13.23
N LEU A 77 -3.63 19.25 13.28
CA LEU A 77 -4.76 19.98 12.73
C LEU A 77 -5.45 20.75 13.87
N HIS A 78 -5.59 22.06 13.72
CA HIS A 78 -6.32 22.89 14.67
C HIS A 78 -7.80 22.94 14.27
N VAL A 79 -8.66 22.26 15.05
CA VAL A 79 -10.12 22.31 14.88
C VAL A 79 -10.69 23.15 16.03
N GLY A 80 -10.96 24.42 15.75
CA GLY A 80 -11.33 25.39 16.79
C GLY A 80 -10.17 25.65 17.77
N HIS A 81 -10.42 25.54 19.09
CA HIS A 81 -9.40 25.73 20.14
C HIS A 81 -8.61 24.46 20.48
N VAL A 82 -8.89 23.33 19.82
CA VAL A 82 -8.26 22.04 20.13
C VAL A 82 -7.38 21.62 18.95
N SER A 83 -6.08 21.45 19.20
CA SER A 83 -5.18 20.76 18.29
C SER A 83 -5.43 19.27 18.40
N VAL A 84 -5.84 18.63 17.31
CA VAL A 84 -5.93 17.16 17.23
C VAL A 84 -4.77 16.68 16.36
N PRO A 85 -3.67 16.17 16.97
CA PRO A 85 -2.55 15.63 16.24
C PRO A 85 -2.97 14.48 15.32
N LEU A 86 -2.38 14.39 14.12
CA LEU A 86 -2.48 13.22 13.23
C LEU A 86 -3.89 12.87 12.75
N LEU A 87 -4.90 13.69 13.03
CA LEU A 87 -6.29 13.43 12.66
C LEU A 87 -6.45 13.31 11.14
N LEU A 88 -5.77 14.18 10.39
CA LEU A 88 -5.81 14.17 8.94
C LEU A 88 -5.27 12.85 8.38
N ILE A 89 -4.12 12.38 8.87
CA ILE A 89 -3.52 11.10 8.49
C ILE A 89 -4.45 9.92 8.83
N ALA A 90 -5.10 9.96 9.99
CA ALA A 90 -6.07 8.93 10.40
C ALA A 90 -7.27 8.87 9.44
N ILE A 91 -7.82 10.02 9.06
CA ILE A 91 -8.93 10.12 8.11
C ILE A 91 -8.51 9.62 6.72
N MET A 92 -7.31 9.99 6.26
CA MET A 92 -6.78 9.53 4.96
C MET A 92 -6.63 8.01 4.92
N THR A 93 -6.11 7.42 5.99
CA THR A 93 -5.97 5.97 6.12
C THR A 93 -7.34 5.29 6.11
N PHE A 94 -8.31 5.82 6.85
CA PHE A 94 -9.67 5.30 6.85
C PHE A 94 -10.31 5.34 5.45
N ILE A 95 -10.11 6.44 4.71
CA ILE A 95 -10.61 6.59 3.34
C ILE A 95 -9.97 5.58 2.39
N LEU A 96 -8.65 5.35 2.46
CA LEU A 96 -7.98 4.35 1.61
C LEU A 96 -8.41 2.92 1.93
N ILE A 97 -8.52 2.57 3.21
CA ILE A 97 -9.01 1.24 3.62
C ILE A 97 -10.43 1.03 3.10
N THR A 98 -11.31 2.03 3.25
CA THR A 98 -12.67 1.98 2.74
C THR A 98 -12.69 1.86 1.21
N SER A 99 -11.85 2.62 0.50
CA SER A 99 -11.68 2.57 -0.96
C SER A 99 -11.21 1.19 -1.46
N SER A 100 -10.30 0.55 -0.74
CA SER A 100 -9.86 -0.82 -1.02
C SER A 100 -11.04 -1.81 -0.89
N GLY A 101 -11.85 -1.64 0.15
CA GLY A 101 -13.08 -2.41 0.35
C GLY A 101 -14.10 -2.22 -0.77
N THR A 102 -14.32 -0.98 -1.24
CA THR A 102 -15.23 -0.73 -2.36
C THR A 102 -14.75 -1.34 -3.66
N MET A 103 -13.44 -1.33 -3.92
CA MET A 103 -12.85 -1.98 -5.10
C MET A 103 -13.00 -3.51 -5.04
N ALA A 104 -12.74 -4.14 -3.90
CA ALA A 104 -12.93 -5.59 -3.72
C ALA A 104 -14.40 -6.00 -3.98
N LEU A 105 -15.36 -5.20 -3.48
CA LEU A 105 -16.78 -5.42 -3.73
C LEU A 105 -17.16 -5.17 -5.20
N ALA A 106 -16.58 -4.17 -5.85
CA ALA A 106 -16.78 -3.91 -7.28
C ALA A 106 -16.35 -5.11 -8.13
N VAL A 107 -15.19 -5.70 -7.82
CA VAL A 107 -14.68 -6.90 -8.48
C VAL A 107 -15.62 -8.08 -8.29
N LYS A 108 -16.16 -8.29 -7.06
CA LYS A 108 -17.17 -9.32 -6.79
C LYS A 108 -18.40 -9.16 -7.70
N TYR A 109 -18.99 -7.96 -7.75
CA TYR A 109 -20.15 -7.70 -8.61
C TYR A 109 -19.80 -7.77 -10.11
N GLY A 110 -18.55 -7.51 -10.48
CA GLY A 110 -18.01 -7.74 -11.81
C GLY A 110 -18.09 -9.22 -12.22
N TYR A 111 -17.69 -10.14 -11.33
CA TYR A 111 -17.83 -11.58 -11.54
C TYR A 111 -19.29 -12.04 -11.59
N GLU A 112 -20.17 -11.46 -10.78
CA GLU A 112 -21.62 -11.69 -10.81
C GLU A 112 -22.32 -11.06 -12.04
N LYS A 113 -21.57 -10.39 -12.92
CA LYS A 113 -22.06 -9.66 -14.11
C LYS A 113 -23.07 -8.56 -13.78
N ASN A 114 -23.13 -8.08 -12.53
CA ASN A 114 -23.97 -6.97 -12.12
C ASN A 114 -23.28 -5.63 -12.45
N ARG A 115 -23.41 -5.21 -13.71
CA ARG A 115 -22.75 -4.02 -14.25
C ARG A 115 -23.12 -2.72 -13.54
N LYS A 116 -24.37 -2.58 -13.09
CA LYS A 116 -24.83 -1.35 -12.40
C LYS A 116 -24.12 -1.18 -11.06
N MET A 117 -24.12 -2.22 -10.23
CA MET A 117 -23.46 -2.17 -8.92
C MET A 117 -21.94 -2.07 -9.05
N CYS A 118 -21.34 -2.78 -10.01
CA CYS A 118 -19.91 -2.67 -10.30
C CYS A 118 -19.52 -1.22 -10.67
N ALA A 119 -20.27 -0.58 -11.56
CA ALA A 119 -20.01 0.81 -11.97
C ALA A 119 -20.16 1.81 -10.82
N ILE A 120 -21.20 1.67 -9.99
CA ILE A 120 -21.42 2.55 -8.82
C ILE A 120 -20.25 2.42 -7.83
N LEU A 121 -19.80 1.19 -7.55
CA LEU A 121 -18.71 0.96 -6.62
C LEU A 121 -17.36 1.43 -7.17
N MET A 122 -17.10 1.26 -8.47
CA MET A 122 -15.91 1.84 -9.10
C MET A 122 -15.90 3.37 -9.02
N PHE A 123 -17.06 4.01 -9.22
CA PHE A 123 -17.18 5.46 -9.07
C PHE A 123 -16.96 5.91 -7.61
N ALA A 124 -17.49 5.15 -6.64
CA ALA A 124 -17.21 5.40 -5.22
C ALA A 124 -15.72 5.27 -4.89
N THR A 125 -15.03 4.24 -5.38
CA THR A 125 -13.58 4.08 -5.25
C THR A 125 -12.83 5.28 -5.83
N ALA A 126 -13.24 5.78 -7.01
CA ALA A 126 -12.64 6.95 -7.62
C ALA A 126 -12.84 8.23 -6.77
N ILE A 127 -14.03 8.43 -6.18
CA ILE A 127 -14.29 9.56 -5.27
C ILE A 127 -13.40 9.48 -4.02
N PHE A 128 -13.27 8.29 -3.42
CA PHE A 128 -12.39 8.11 -2.26
C PHE A 128 -10.92 8.37 -2.62
N GLY A 129 -10.46 7.90 -3.79
CA GLY A 129 -9.11 8.19 -4.29
C GLY A 129 -8.88 9.69 -4.53
N ALA A 130 -9.83 10.39 -5.16
CA ALA A 130 -9.75 11.83 -5.37
C ALA A 130 -9.75 12.62 -4.04
N SER A 131 -10.55 12.17 -3.08
CA SER A 131 -10.58 12.76 -1.73
C SER A 131 -9.25 12.58 -1.00
N PHE A 132 -8.62 11.40 -1.13
CA PHE A 132 -7.29 11.13 -0.60
C PHE A 132 -6.23 12.08 -1.20
N VAL A 133 -6.16 12.19 -2.52
CA VAL A 133 -5.21 13.09 -3.19
C VAL A 133 -5.45 14.56 -2.81
N GLY A 134 -6.72 14.97 -2.68
CA GLY A 134 -7.08 16.33 -2.24
C GLY A 134 -6.59 16.65 -0.82
N MET A 135 -6.75 15.71 0.12
CA MET A 135 -6.22 15.88 1.48
C MET A 135 -4.69 15.88 1.52
N GLN A 136 -4.04 15.09 0.66
CA GLN A 136 -2.57 15.07 0.57
C GLN A 136 -2.03 16.41 0.08
N ALA A 137 -2.67 16.95 -0.97
CA ALA A 137 -2.33 18.29 -1.48
C ALA A 137 -2.55 19.38 -0.42
N PHE A 138 -3.60 19.25 0.41
CA PHE A 138 -3.84 20.16 1.53
C PHE A 138 -2.75 20.07 2.60
N GLU A 139 -2.39 18.87 3.04
CA GLU A 139 -1.31 18.66 4.02
C GLU A 139 0.02 19.22 3.51
N TRP A 140 0.36 18.92 2.26
CA TRP A 140 1.57 19.42 1.62
C TRP A 140 1.57 20.96 1.55
N THR A 141 0.44 21.56 1.16
CA THR A 141 0.32 23.01 1.08
C THR A 141 0.49 23.67 2.45
N LYS A 142 -0.13 23.12 3.50
CA LYS A 142 0.04 23.59 4.89
C LYS A 142 1.51 23.56 5.31
N LEU A 143 2.19 22.44 5.10
CA LEU A 143 3.60 22.27 5.48
C LEU A 143 4.53 23.21 4.72
N ILE A 144 4.28 23.42 3.43
CA ILE A 144 5.04 24.36 2.59
C ILE A 144 4.84 25.80 3.05
N MET A 145 3.62 26.17 3.48
CA MET A 145 3.34 27.49 4.07
C MET A 145 4.02 27.69 5.43
N GLU A 146 4.13 26.63 6.23
CA GLU A 146 4.87 26.62 7.51
C GLU A 146 6.39 26.60 7.32
N GLY A 147 6.88 26.53 6.07
CA GLY A 147 8.29 26.64 5.71
C GLY A 147 8.99 25.31 5.46
N VAL A 148 8.30 24.18 5.60
CA VAL A 148 8.85 22.85 5.28
C VAL A 148 8.86 22.66 3.77
N ARG A 149 10.06 22.55 3.20
CA ARG A 149 10.30 22.34 1.77
C ARG A 149 11.28 21.18 1.59
N PRO A 150 11.35 20.56 0.40
CA PRO A 150 12.30 19.48 0.14
C PRO A 150 13.77 19.87 0.39
N TRP A 151 14.10 21.17 0.32
CA TRP A 151 15.46 21.68 0.50
C TRP A 151 15.67 22.47 1.79
N ALA A 152 14.64 22.70 2.61
CA ALA A 152 14.74 23.48 3.84
C ALA A 152 13.63 23.12 4.83
N ASN A 153 13.96 22.96 6.11
CA ASN A 153 13.00 22.68 7.17
C ASN A 153 13.33 23.49 8.43
N PRO A 154 12.39 24.26 9.01
CA PRO A 154 12.62 25.01 10.24
C PRO A 154 12.48 24.17 11.52
N PHE A 155 11.92 22.96 11.46
CA PHE A 155 11.50 22.19 12.65
C PHE A 155 12.52 21.13 13.13
N GLY A 156 13.78 21.18 12.69
CA GLY A 156 14.82 20.25 13.12
C GLY A 156 15.69 19.79 11.94
N ALA A 157 15.90 18.47 11.84
CA ALA A 157 16.68 17.86 10.75
C ALA A 157 16.31 18.43 9.35
N PRO A 158 17.28 18.97 8.59
CA PRO A 158 17.05 19.49 7.24
C PRO A 158 16.52 18.44 6.25
N GLU A 159 16.88 17.17 6.46
CA GLU A 159 16.51 16.05 5.58
C GLU A 159 15.05 15.59 5.76
N PHE A 160 14.36 16.06 6.80
CA PHE A 160 12.97 15.69 7.05
C PHE A 160 12.07 16.03 5.87
N GLY A 161 12.19 17.26 5.35
CA GLY A 161 11.32 17.75 4.27
C GLY A 161 11.50 16.93 2.98
N SER A 162 12.74 16.70 2.55
CA SER A 162 13.02 15.90 1.34
C SER A 162 12.48 14.48 1.46
N ILE A 163 12.70 13.82 2.59
CA ILE A 163 12.26 12.44 2.78
C ILE A 163 10.74 12.36 2.87
N PHE A 164 10.10 13.26 3.61
CA PHE A 164 8.65 13.28 3.75
C PHE A 164 7.97 13.40 2.38
N PHE A 165 8.34 14.41 1.58
CA PHE A 165 7.74 14.63 0.26
C PHE A 165 8.10 13.54 -0.76
N MET A 166 9.28 12.92 -0.64
CA MET A 166 9.68 11.82 -1.53
C MET A 166 8.96 10.50 -1.21
N VAL A 167 8.72 10.20 0.07
CA VAL A 167 8.09 8.94 0.48
C VAL A 167 6.56 9.01 0.35
N THR A 168 5.98 10.20 0.55
CA THR A 168 4.51 10.39 0.57
C THR A 168 3.91 10.94 -0.73
N GLY A 169 4.76 11.22 -1.73
CA GLY A 169 4.36 11.72 -3.05
C GLY A 169 4.30 10.61 -4.07
#